data_AF-A0AAW9SSL5-F1
#
_entry.id   AF-A0AAW9SSL5-F1
#
_cell.length_a   1.000
_cell.length_b   1.000
_cell.length_c   1.000
_cell.angle_alpha   90.00
_cell.angle_beta   90.00
_cell.angle_gamma   90.00
#
_symmetry.space_group_name_H-M   'P 1'
#
loop_
_entity.id
_entity.type
_entity.pdbx_description
1 polymer ?
#
loop_
_entity_poly.entity_id
_entity_poly.type
_entity_poly.pdbx_seq_one_letter_code
_entity_poly.pdbx_strand_id
1 'polypeptide(L)'
;MTHPVNETPVNPLPPVVAALALVMAGFELAFNLGARGLLGGPNAVGWRNTLVERFGFSGRAFDWMLENGSFPPEHLIRFVTYPFFHASFSHALFAVVILLAMGKVVGEVIGSLRVCLLFVLCSIAGALAFGLLGSDPGCWGPIRQSTA
;
A
#
# COMPACT_ATOMS: atom_id res chain seq x y z
N MET A 1 -7.10 39.15 -32.39
CA MET A 1 -6.85 37.72 -32.65
C MET A 1 -6.68 37.05 -31.30
N THR A 2 -7.71 36.35 -30.82
CA THR A 2 -7.62 35.54 -29.60
C THR A 2 -6.77 34.31 -29.92
N HIS A 3 -5.62 34.20 -29.27
CA HIS A 3 -4.84 32.97 -29.33
C HIS A 3 -5.72 31.82 -28.80
N PRO A 4 -5.76 30.64 -29.46
CA PRO A 4 -6.36 29.47 -28.83
C PRO A 4 -5.58 29.20 -27.55
N VAL A 5 -6.25 29.21 -26.41
CA VAL A 5 -5.64 28.84 -25.14
C VAL A 5 -5.30 27.36 -25.27
N ASN A 6 -4.01 27.07 -25.42
CA ASN A 6 -3.49 25.71 -25.44
C ASN A 6 -3.47 25.19 -24.00
N GLU A 7 -4.65 24.88 -23.48
CA GLU A 7 -4.78 24.20 -22.19
C GLU A 7 -4.54 22.71 -22.43
N THR A 8 -3.54 22.15 -21.77
CA THR A 8 -3.33 20.70 -21.80
C THR A 8 -4.56 20.02 -21.19
N PRO A 9 -5.18 19.01 -21.86
CA PRO A 9 -6.34 18.28 -21.34
C PRO A 9 -6.06 17.60 -20.00
N VAL A 10 -4.78 17.38 -19.70
CA VAL A 10 -4.29 16.78 -18.47
C VAL A 10 -3.69 17.88 -17.62
N ASN A 11 -4.21 18.02 -16.40
CA ASN A 11 -3.64 18.90 -15.42
C ASN A 11 -2.21 18.43 -15.06
N PRO A 12 -1.20 19.33 -15.01
CA PRO A 12 0.15 18.96 -14.60
C PRO A 12 0.13 18.42 -13.17
N LEU A 13 0.55 17.17 -13.00
CA LEU A 13 0.66 16.49 -11.72
C LEU A 13 2.13 16.44 -11.29
N PRO A 14 2.44 16.57 -9.99
CA PRO A 14 3.77 16.27 -9.48
C PRO A 14 4.22 14.87 -9.97
N PRO A 15 5.38 14.74 -10.64
CA PRO A 15 5.77 13.48 -11.29
C PRO A 15 5.79 12.27 -10.34
N VAL A 16 6.15 12.49 -9.08
CA VAL A 16 6.16 11.45 -8.03
C VAL A 16 4.74 10.94 -7.74
N VAL A 17 3.75 11.82 -7.66
CA VAL A 17 2.36 11.44 -7.37
C VAL A 17 1.79 10.63 -8.53
N ALA A 18 2.07 11.06 -9.76
CA ALA A 18 1.72 10.30 -10.95
C ALA A 18 2.39 8.93 -10.98
N ALA A 19 3.68 8.84 -10.63
CA ALA A 19 4.40 7.58 -10.55
C ALA A 19 3.80 6.63 -9.50
N LEU A 20 3.50 7.11 -8.28
CA LEU A 20 2.88 6.30 -7.24
C LEU A 20 1.50 5.77 -7.67
N ALA A 21 0.67 6.64 -8.24
CA ALA A 21 -0.64 6.27 -8.78
C ALA A 21 -0.54 5.24 -9.90
N LEU A 22 0.43 5.39 -10.82
CA LEU A 22 0.67 4.43 -11.90
C LEU A 22 1.11 3.07 -11.37
N VAL A 23 1.95 3.01 -10.33
CA VAL A 23 2.36 1.75 -9.71
C VAL A 23 1.15 1.03 -9.10
N MET A 24 0.32 1.74 -8.32
CA MET A 24 -0.89 1.16 -7.72
C MET A 24 -1.89 0.68 -8.78
N ALA A 25 -2.14 1.52 -9.80
CA ALA A 25 -3.01 1.17 -10.91
C ALA A 25 -2.47 0.01 -11.76
N GLY A 26 -1.14 -0.08 -11.92
CA GLY A 26 -0.47 -1.16 -12.64
C GLY A 26 -0.66 -2.52 -11.99
N PHE A 27 -0.51 -2.61 -10.67
CA PHE A 27 -0.83 -3.83 -9.92
C PHE A 27 -2.30 -4.21 -10.06
N GLU A 28 -3.20 -3.24 -9.94
CA GLU A 28 -4.64 -3.49 -10.04
C GLU A 28 -5.05 -3.93 -11.45
N LEU A 29 -4.44 -3.38 -12.49
CA LEU A 29 -4.61 -3.81 -13.87
C LEU A 29 -4.08 -5.24 -14.07
N ALA A 30 -2.91 -5.57 -13.51
CA ALA A 30 -2.36 -6.93 -13.56
C ALA A 30 -3.29 -7.93 -12.87
N PHE A 31 -3.86 -7.58 -11.71
CA PHE A 31 -4.85 -8.42 -11.03
C PHE A 31 -6.13 -8.59 -11.85
N ASN A 32 -6.62 -7.52 -12.48
CA ASN A 32 -7.81 -7.59 -13.34
C ASN A 32 -7.58 -8.48 -14.55
N LEU A 33 -6.44 -8.34 -15.22
CA LEU A 33 -6.08 -9.16 -16.37
C LEU A 33 -5.84 -10.63 -15.97
N GLY A 34 -5.22 -10.86 -14.82
CA GLY A 34 -5.03 -12.19 -14.24
C GLY A 34 -6.35 -12.88 -13.89
N ALA A 35 -7.28 -12.16 -13.26
CA ALA A 35 -8.61 -12.67 -12.92
C ALA A 35 -9.45 -13.00 -14.17
N ARG A 36 -9.23 -12.30 -15.28
CA ARG A 36 -9.87 -12.56 -16.58
C ARG A 36 -9.17 -13.65 -17.40
N GLY A 37 -8.09 -14.26 -16.87
CA GLY A 37 -7.32 -15.29 -17.55
C GLY A 37 -6.48 -14.79 -18.74
N LEU A 38 -6.34 -13.47 -18.89
CA LEU A 38 -5.59 -12.84 -19.98
C LEU A 38 -4.08 -12.82 -19.70
N LEU A 39 -3.68 -12.86 -18.43
CA LEU A 39 -2.28 -12.91 -17.98
C LEU A 39 -2.07 -14.02 -16.94
N GLY A 40 -0.93 -14.70 -16.96
CA GLY A 40 -0.45 -15.54 -15.84
C GLY A 40 -1.08 -16.94 -15.67
N GLY A 41 -1.99 -17.37 -16.54
CA GLY A 41 -2.59 -18.71 -16.51
C GLY A 41 -3.51 -18.97 -15.29
N PRO A 42 -3.86 -20.24 -14.99
CA PRO A 42 -4.82 -20.59 -13.93
C PRO A 42 -4.44 -20.07 -12.53
N ASN A 43 -3.14 -19.92 -12.26
CA ASN A 43 -2.63 -19.43 -10.98
C ASN A 43 -2.80 -17.91 -10.80
N ALA A 44 -3.13 -17.17 -11.86
CA ALA A 44 -3.24 -15.71 -11.82
C ALA A 44 -4.45 -15.20 -11.02
N VAL A 45 -5.49 -16.02 -10.89
CA VAL A 45 -6.69 -15.69 -10.10
C VAL A 45 -6.34 -15.44 -8.63
N GLY A 46 -5.30 -16.09 -8.10
CA GLY A 46 -4.84 -15.96 -6.71
C GLY A 46 -3.82 -14.85 -6.47
N TRP A 47 -3.32 -14.16 -7.51
CA TRP A 47 -2.21 -13.21 -7.35
C TRP A 47 -2.47 -12.11 -6.33
N ARG A 48 -3.70 -11.59 -6.28
CA ARG A 48 -4.08 -10.57 -5.28
C ARG A 48 -3.87 -11.10 -3.87
N ASN A 49 -4.46 -12.24 -3.56
CA ASN A 49 -4.40 -12.82 -2.21
C ASN A 49 -2.95 -13.13 -1.83
N THR A 50 -2.18 -13.73 -2.74
CA THR A 50 -0.76 -14.03 -2.51
C THR A 50 0.08 -12.80 -2.23
N LEU A 51 -0.11 -11.69 -2.98
CA LEU A 51 0.67 -10.48 -2.77
C LEU A 51 0.22 -9.72 -1.52
N VAL A 52 -1.07 -9.66 -1.22
CA VAL A 52 -1.58 -9.06 0.02
C VAL A 52 -1.08 -9.84 1.25
N GLU A 53 -1.02 -11.16 1.19
CA GLU A 53 -0.51 -11.98 2.29
C GLU A 53 1.01 -11.80 2.52
N ARG A 54 1.77 -11.65 1.44
CA ARG A 54 3.23 -11.50 1.49
C ARG A 54 3.68 -10.08 1.82
N PHE A 55 3.02 -9.07 1.28
CA PHE A 55 3.44 -7.66 1.34
C PHE A 55 2.52 -6.77 2.17
N GLY A 56 1.35 -7.27 2.59
CA GLY A 56 0.48 -6.60 3.54
C GLY A 56 1.03 -6.65 4.95
N PHE A 57 0.87 -5.56 5.69
CA PHE A 57 1.25 -5.48 7.09
C PHE A 57 0.39 -6.44 7.93
N SER A 58 1.01 -7.15 8.87
CA SER A 58 0.34 -8.10 9.76
C SER A 58 0.69 -7.77 11.20
N GLY A 59 -0.32 -7.38 11.99
CA GLY A 59 -0.16 -7.10 13.42
C GLY A 59 0.43 -8.29 14.18
N ARG A 60 -0.09 -9.50 13.95
CA ARG A 60 0.43 -10.73 14.57
C ARG A 60 1.91 -11.00 14.26
N ALA A 61 2.35 -10.75 13.03
CA ALA A 61 3.76 -10.89 12.68
C ALA A 61 4.61 -9.84 13.40
N PHE A 62 4.09 -8.62 13.55
CA PHE A 62 4.73 -7.55 14.31
C PHE A 62 4.81 -7.87 15.80
N ASP A 63 3.75 -8.38 16.42
CA ASP A 63 3.73 -8.81 17.82
C ASP A 63 4.80 -9.89 18.07
N TRP A 64 4.85 -10.90 17.20
CA TRP A 64 5.88 -11.94 17.26
C TRP A 64 7.31 -11.39 17.10
N MET A 65 7.53 -10.38 16.24
CA MET A 65 8.83 -9.73 16.09
C MET A 65 9.23 -8.98 17.37
N LEU A 66 8.28 -8.31 18.02
CA LEU A 66 8.51 -7.62 19.29
C LEU A 66 8.81 -8.59 20.43
N GLU A 67 8.04 -9.69 20.53
CA GLU A 67 8.21 -10.72 21.56
C GLU A 67 9.57 -11.44 21.45
N ASN A 68 10.02 -11.76 20.24
CA ASN A 68 11.26 -12.51 20.02
C ASN A 68 12.49 -11.62 19.77
N GLY A 69 12.31 -10.30 19.64
CA GLY A 69 13.38 -9.36 19.30
C GLY A 69 14.02 -9.61 17.93
N SER A 70 13.33 -10.33 17.03
CA SER A 70 13.82 -10.70 15.71
C SER A 70 13.05 -9.94 14.64
N PHE A 71 13.78 -9.22 13.78
CA PHE A 71 13.21 -8.37 12.73
C PHE A 71 13.65 -8.83 11.34
N PRO A 72 13.09 -9.94 10.83
CA PRO A 72 13.47 -10.46 9.54
C PRO A 72 13.08 -9.48 8.40
N PRO A 73 13.92 -9.35 7.35
CA PRO A 73 13.66 -8.42 6.24
C PRO A 73 12.30 -8.64 5.54
N GLU A 74 11.81 -9.88 5.51
CA GLU A 74 10.52 -10.23 4.89
C GLU A 74 9.31 -9.59 5.60
N HIS A 75 9.45 -9.22 6.88
CA HIS A 75 8.42 -8.50 7.62
C HIS A 75 8.66 -6.99 7.63
N LEU A 76 9.93 -6.55 7.62
CA LEU A 76 10.27 -5.12 7.57
C LEU A 76 9.83 -4.46 6.27
N ILE A 77 9.91 -5.15 5.14
CA ILE A 77 9.45 -4.60 3.86
C ILE A 77 7.95 -4.26 3.87
N ARG A 78 7.16 -4.96 4.68
CA ARG A 78 5.69 -4.81 4.77
C ARG A 78 5.26 -3.43 5.27
N PHE A 79 6.12 -2.72 6.03
CA PHE A 79 5.86 -1.36 6.51
C PHE A 79 5.78 -0.33 5.38
N VAL A 80 6.41 -0.61 4.24
CA VAL A 80 6.45 0.30 3.09
C VAL A 80 5.64 -0.24 1.91
N THR A 81 5.51 -1.57 1.79
CA THR A 81 4.82 -2.17 0.64
C THR A 81 3.31 -2.25 0.78
N TYR A 82 2.77 -2.32 2.00
CA TYR A 82 1.33 -2.49 2.20
C TYR A 82 0.43 -1.44 1.50
N PRO A 83 0.81 -0.14 1.35
CA PRO A 83 -0.06 0.84 0.71
C PRO A 83 -0.23 0.60 -0.80
N PHE A 84 0.64 -0.19 -1.44
CA PHE A 84 0.56 -0.45 -2.87
C PHE A 84 -0.41 -1.60 -3.21
N PHE A 85 -0.65 -2.50 -2.26
CA PHE A 85 -1.48 -3.69 -2.47
C PHE A 85 -2.87 -3.51 -1.84
N HIS A 86 -3.90 -3.59 -2.67
CA HIS A 86 -5.28 -3.32 -2.26
C HIS A 86 -6.13 -4.60 -2.24
N ALA A 87 -7.05 -4.71 -1.28
CA ALA A 87 -7.92 -5.88 -1.10
C ALA A 87 -8.96 -6.07 -2.23
N SER A 88 -9.34 -5.00 -2.93
CA SER A 88 -10.30 -5.06 -4.04
C SER A 88 -10.04 -3.95 -5.05
N PHE A 89 -10.60 -4.09 -6.25
CA PHE A 89 -10.53 -3.08 -7.30
C PHE A 89 -11.09 -1.73 -6.84
N SER A 90 -12.27 -1.73 -6.21
CA SER A 90 -12.89 -0.50 -5.72
C SER A 90 -12.03 0.19 -4.66
N HIS A 91 -11.42 -0.59 -3.75
CA HIS A 91 -10.51 -0.03 -2.74
C HIS A 91 -9.29 0.63 -3.39
N ALA A 92 -8.68 -0.02 -4.39
CA ALA A 92 -7.58 0.55 -5.16
C ALA A 92 -8.00 1.84 -5.89
N LEU A 93 -9.18 1.84 -6.51
CA LEU A 93 -9.69 2.99 -7.24
C LEU A 93 -9.83 4.21 -6.33
N PHE A 94 -10.46 4.06 -5.15
CA PHE A 94 -10.60 5.15 -4.19
C PHE A 94 -9.24 5.63 -3.67
N ALA A 95 -8.34 4.71 -3.33
CA ALA A 95 -7.00 5.06 -2.86
C ALA A 95 -6.22 5.87 -3.92
N VAL A 96 -6.25 5.45 -5.18
CA VAL A 96 -5.59 6.15 -6.29
C VAL A 96 -6.21 7.53 -6.51
N VAL A 97 -7.54 7.66 -6.50
CA VAL A 97 -8.21 8.95 -6.68
C VAL A 97 -7.87 9.91 -5.55
N ILE A 98 -7.89 9.45 -4.29
CA ILE A 98 -7.52 10.26 -3.12
C ILE A 98 -6.04 10.66 -3.19
N LEU A 99 -5.15 9.72 -3.55
CA LEU A 99 -3.72 9.99 -3.74
C LEU A 99 -3.47 11.05 -4.82
N LEU A 100 -4.17 10.96 -5.95
CA LEU A 100 -4.05 11.95 -7.02
C LEU A 100 -4.58 13.32 -6.59
N ALA A 101 -5.75 13.35 -5.95
CA ALA A 101 -6.40 14.59 -5.52
C ALA A 101 -5.58 15.32 -4.44
N MET A 102 -5.22 14.62 -3.36
CA MET A 102 -4.45 15.21 -2.26
C MET A 102 -2.98 15.37 -2.62
N GLY A 103 -2.40 14.40 -3.33
CA GLY A 103 -0.99 14.42 -3.70
C GLY A 103 -0.65 15.59 -4.61
N LYS A 104 -1.56 16.00 -5.52
CA LYS A 104 -1.39 17.21 -6.31
C LYS A 104 -1.25 18.44 -5.41
N VAL A 105 -2.23 18.67 -4.54
CA VAL A 105 -2.28 19.85 -3.65
C VAL A 105 -1.05 19.90 -2.76
N VAL A 106 -0.69 18.77 -2.15
CA VAL A 106 0.49 18.70 -1.26
C VAL A 106 1.78 18.89 -2.06
N GLY A 107 1.89 18.26 -3.23
CA GLY A 107 3.09 18.35 -4.07
C GLY A 107 3.36 19.73 -4.65
N GLU A 108 2.33 20.53 -4.89
CA GLU A 108 2.49 21.94 -5.28
C GLU A 108 3.04 22.79 -4.13
N VAL A 109 2.73 22.46 -2.88
CA VAL A 109 3.17 23.21 -1.69
C VAL A 109 4.58 22.82 -1.24
N ILE A 110 4.84 21.52 -1.09
CA ILE A 110 6.11 21.03 -0.52
C ILE A 110 7.06 20.43 -1.56
N GLY A 111 6.66 20.31 -2.83
CA GLY A 111 7.47 19.74 -3.89
C GLY A 111 7.48 18.20 -3.93
N SER A 112 7.72 17.66 -5.12
CA SER A 112 7.56 16.23 -5.45
C SER A 112 8.36 15.27 -4.56
N LEU A 113 9.62 15.58 -4.26
CA LEU A 113 10.47 14.69 -3.45
C LEU A 113 9.97 14.60 -2.00
N ARG A 114 9.47 15.71 -1.45
CA ARG A 114 8.97 15.76 -0.07
C ARG A 114 7.67 14.97 0.07
N VAL A 115 6.83 14.92 -0.97
CA VAL A 115 5.65 14.04 -1.00
C VAL A 115 6.05 12.56 -0.94
N CYS A 116 7.10 12.15 -1.67
CA CYS A 116 7.60 10.77 -1.60
C CYS A 116 8.02 10.40 -0.17
N LEU A 117 8.82 11.27 0.45
CA LEU A 117 9.28 11.07 1.83
C LEU A 117 8.09 11.04 2.80
N LEU A 118 7.14 11.97 2.65
CA LEU A 118 5.93 12.01 3.47
C LEU A 118 5.12 10.72 3.32
N PHE A 119 4.94 10.22 2.10
CA PHE A 119 4.24 8.97 1.83
C PHE A 119 4.90 7.79 2.56
N VAL A 120 6.23 7.65 2.46
CA VAL A 120 6.97 6.56 3.12
C VAL A 120 6.90 6.69 4.65
N LEU A 121 7.10 7.90 5.18
CA LEU A 121 7.05 8.15 6.62
C LEU A 121 5.64 7.90 7.19
N CYS A 122 4.59 8.38 6.51
CA CYS A 122 3.20 8.12 6.90
C CYS A 122 2.87 6.63 6.81
N SER A 123 3.42 5.90 5.83
CA SER A 123 3.21 4.44 5.72
C SER A 123 3.82 3.71 6.92
N ILE A 124 5.07 4.03 7.26
CA ILE A 124 5.75 3.45 8.43
C ILE A 124 5.01 3.82 9.71
N ALA A 125 4.65 5.10 9.89
CA ALA A 125 3.93 5.58 11.06
C ALA A 125 2.55 4.91 11.19
N GLY A 126 1.82 4.74 10.09
CA GLY A 126 0.53 4.07 10.05
C GLY A 126 0.64 2.60 10.43
N ALA A 127 1.64 1.88 9.90
CA ALA A 127 1.90 0.49 10.26
C ALA A 127 2.30 0.33 11.73
N LEU A 128 3.16 1.21 12.26
CA LEU A 128 3.52 1.22 13.68
C LEU A 128 2.31 1.53 14.57
N ALA A 129 1.50 2.52 14.22
CA ALA A 129 0.29 2.85 14.95
C ALA A 129 -0.70 1.68 14.93
N PHE A 130 -0.89 1.04 13.78
CA PHE A 130 -1.75 -0.14 13.66
C PHE A 130 -1.23 -1.31 14.50
N GLY A 131 0.08 -1.58 14.48
CA GLY A 131 0.68 -2.65 15.27
C GLY A 131 0.62 -2.39 16.78
N LEU A 132 0.89 -1.15 17.22
CA LEU A 132 0.95 -0.80 18.65
C LEU A 132 -0.42 -0.50 19.27
N LEU A 133 -1.38 0.00 18.50
CA LEU A 133 -2.72 0.34 18.98
C LEU A 133 -3.75 -0.75 18.68
N GLY A 134 -3.56 -1.48 17.58
CA GLY A 134 -4.43 -2.58 17.15
C GLY A 134 -4.06 -3.94 17.75
N SER A 135 -3.00 -4.02 18.57
CA SER A 135 -2.71 -5.16 19.42
C SER A 135 -3.78 -5.25 20.51
N ASP A 136 -4.90 -5.91 20.22
CA ASP A 136 -5.93 -6.23 21.21
C ASP A 136 -5.30 -7.07 22.34
N PRO A 137 -5.38 -6.63 23.62
CA PRO A 137 -4.91 -7.38 24.79
C PRO A 137 -5.75 -8.62 25.14
N GLY A 138 -6.67 -9.06 24.26
CA GLY A 138 -7.83 -9.90 24.62
C GLY A 138 -7.84 -11.35 24.11
N CYS A 139 -6.85 -11.82 23.34
CA CYS A 139 -6.73 -13.24 22.97
C CYS A 139 -5.64 -14.00 23.76
N TRP A 140 -4.98 -13.32 24.71
CA TRP A 140 -4.29 -13.91 25.84
C TRP A 140 -5.33 -14.41 26.87
N GLY A 141 -5.60 -15.70 27.14
CA GLY A 141 -5.04 -17.00 26.71
C GLY A 141 -6.07 -18.14 26.98
N PRO A 142 -5.71 -19.44 27.10
CA PRO A 142 -4.38 -20.00 27.37
C PRO A 142 -3.94 -21.08 26.36
N ILE A 143 -2.75 -20.96 25.78
CA ILE A 143 -1.94 -22.14 25.46
C ILE A 143 -0.55 -21.89 26.03
N ARG A 144 -0.52 -21.91 27.37
CA ARG A 144 0.68 -22.35 28.08
C ARG A 144 0.97 -23.73 27.51
N GLN A 145 2.07 -23.81 26.77
CA GLN A 145 2.55 -25.04 26.17
C GLN A 145 2.57 -26.15 27.23
N SER A 146 2.03 -27.29 26.82
CA SER A 146 2.24 -28.59 27.44
C SER A 146 3.71 -28.75 27.83
N THR A 147 3.96 -28.79 29.13
CA THR A 147 5.12 -29.46 29.70
C THR A 147 4.65 -30.23 30.93
N ALA A 148 4.76 -31.56 30.81
CA ALA A 148 4.44 -32.65 31.74
C ALA A 148 2.98 -33.13 31.78
#